data_AF-A0A832PZC0-F1
#
_entry.id   AF-A0A832PZC0-F1
#
_cell.length_a   1.000
_cell.length_b   1.000
_cell.length_c   1.000
_cell.angle_alpha   90.00
_cell.angle_beta   90.00
_cell.angle_gamma   90.00
#
_symmetry.space_group_name_H-M   'P 1'
#
loop_
_entity.id
_entity.type
_entity.pdbx_description
1 polymer ?
#
loop_
_entity_poly.entity_id
_entity_poly.type
_entity_poly.pdbx_seq_one_letter_code
_entity_poly.pdbx_strand_id
1 'polypeptide(L)'
;GYQLTGSEECLAWFEKLHDYTWKHFKDPEHPEWWGYLNREGEVLLDLKGGKWKGCFHVPRGLYQCWKILEEINYSKEKNLSEN
;
A
#
# COMPACT_ATOMS: atom_id res chain seq x y z
N GLY A 1 -4.03 7.22 -10.84
CA GLY A 1 -4.56 5.97 -11.40
C GLY A 1 -6.05 5.96 -11.21
N TYR A 2 -6.56 5.00 -10.43
CA TYR A 2 -8.00 4.83 -10.23
C TYR A 2 -8.72 6.10 -9.76
N GLN A 3 -8.26 6.76 -8.69
CA GLN A 3 -8.89 7.98 -8.17
C GLN A 3 -9.10 9.08 -9.22
N LEU A 4 -8.15 9.25 -10.15
CA LEU A 4 -8.16 10.36 -11.11
C LEU A 4 -8.92 10.00 -12.39
N THR A 5 -9.00 8.72 -12.75
CA THR A 5 -9.49 8.29 -14.06
C THR A 5 -10.67 7.33 -14.01
N GLY A 6 -10.99 6.76 -12.85
CA GLY A 6 -11.96 5.66 -12.72
C GLY A 6 -11.54 4.38 -13.44
N SER A 7 -10.27 4.24 -13.85
CA SER A 7 -9.80 3.08 -14.62
C SER A 7 -9.73 1.83 -13.75
N GLU A 8 -10.60 0.87 -14.01
CA GLU A 8 -10.62 -0.45 -13.33
C GLU A 8 -9.29 -1.22 -13.47
N GLU A 9 -8.55 -1.03 -14.56
CA GLU A 9 -7.21 -1.60 -14.70
C GLU A 9 -6.25 -1.07 -13.63
N CYS A 10 -6.32 0.23 -13.31
CA CYS A 10 -5.52 0.80 -12.23
C CYS A 10 -5.88 0.21 -10.87
N LEU A 11 -7.16 -0.08 -10.63
CA LEU A 11 -7.62 -0.69 -9.40
C LEU A 11 -7.14 -2.14 -9.30
N ALA A 12 -7.30 -2.93 -10.35
CA ALA A 12 -6.82 -4.31 -10.40
C ALA A 12 -5.31 -4.41 -10.15
N TRP A 13 -4.51 -3.48 -10.70
CA TRP A 13 -3.08 -3.40 -10.41
C TRP A 13 -2.79 -2.99 -8.97
N PHE A 14 -3.56 -2.06 -8.41
CA PHE A 14 -3.43 -1.69 -7.01
C PHE A 14 -3.70 -2.88 -6.09
N GLU A 15 -4.79 -3.62 -6.30
CA GLU A 15 -5.14 -4.81 -5.52
C GLU A 15 -4.04 -5.88 -5.61
N LYS A 16 -3.55 -6.17 -6.81
CA LYS A 16 -2.46 -7.13 -7.02
C LYS A 16 -1.18 -6.72 -6.27
N LEU A 17 -0.81 -5.44 -6.31
CA LEU A 17 0.36 -4.93 -5.61
C LEU A 17 0.15 -4.90 -4.10
N HIS A 18 -1.05 -4.53 -3.65
CA HIS A 18 -1.45 -4.55 -2.25
C HIS A 18 -1.28 -5.95 -1.67
N ASP A 19 -1.90 -6.96 -2.29
CA ASP A 19 -1.85 -8.35 -1.82
C ASP A 19 -0.41 -8.87 -1.72
N TYR A 20 0.40 -8.66 -2.76
CA TYR A 20 1.81 -9.06 -2.74
C TYR A 20 2.58 -8.36 -1.62
N THR A 21 2.37 -7.05 -1.48
CA THR A 21 3.11 -6.24 -0.53
C THR A 21 2.79 -6.61 0.92
N TRP A 22 1.50 -6.75 1.26
CA TRP A 22 1.06 -7.14 2.59
C TRP A 22 1.43 -8.59 2.94
N LYS A 23 1.42 -9.49 1.96
CA LYS A 23 1.80 -10.88 2.18
C LYS A 23 3.30 -11.07 2.42
N HIS A 24 4.14 -10.35 1.69
CA HIS A 24 5.58 -10.63 1.63
C HIS A 24 6.44 -9.65 2.45
N PHE A 25 6.06 -8.37 2.54
CA PHE A 25 6.89 -7.37 3.24
C PHE A 25 6.44 -7.09 4.68
N LYS A 26 5.13 -7.17 4.97
CA LYS A 26 4.65 -7.01 6.35
C LYS A 26 5.05 -8.23 7.16
N ASP A 27 5.68 -7.98 8.28
CA ASP A 27 6.06 -9.02 9.23
C ASP A 27 4.87 -9.40 10.11
N PRO A 28 4.44 -10.67 10.16
CA PRO A 28 3.31 -11.08 10.98
C PRO A 28 3.66 -11.14 12.49
N GLU A 29 4.94 -11.27 12.86
CA GLU A 29 5.39 -11.45 14.24
C GLU A 29 5.79 -10.13 14.89
N HIS A 30 6.36 -9.20 14.11
CA HIS A 30 6.87 -7.93 14.62
C HIS A 30 6.26 -6.70 13.93
N PRO A 31 6.24 -5.54 14.62
CA PRO A 31 5.93 -4.27 13.97
C PRO A 31 6.89 -3.99 12.81
N GLU A 32 6.52 -3.03 11.95
CA GLU A 32 7.28 -2.68 10.75
C GLU A 32 7.36 -3.77 9.67
N TRP A 33 7.98 -3.41 8.55
CA TRP A 33 8.07 -4.20 7.33
C TRP A 33 9.54 -4.54 7.04
N TRP A 34 9.80 -5.68 6.43
CA TRP A 34 11.13 -5.93 5.85
C TRP A 34 11.41 -4.96 4.70
N GLY A 35 12.69 -4.65 4.49
CA GLY A 35 13.11 -3.77 3.39
C GLY A 35 13.54 -4.49 2.13
N TYR A 36 13.98 -5.75 2.26
CA TYR A 36 14.75 -6.44 1.23
C TYR A 36 14.35 -7.90 1.16
N LEU A 37 13.78 -8.29 0.02
CA LEU A 37 13.42 -9.67 -0.30
C LEU A 37 14.24 -10.15 -1.50
N ASN A 38 14.43 -11.47 -1.64
CA ASN A 38 14.93 -12.05 -2.88
C ASN A 38 13.84 -12.06 -3.97
N ARG A 39 14.14 -12.64 -5.14
CA ARG A 39 13.21 -12.64 -6.28
C ARG A 39 11.96 -13.49 -6.02
N GLU A 40 12.10 -14.50 -5.19
CA GLU A 40 11.05 -15.45 -4.80
C GLU A 40 10.14 -14.87 -3.70
N GLY A 41 10.48 -13.69 -3.15
CA GLY A 41 9.70 -13.01 -2.12
C GLY A 41 10.02 -13.49 -0.70
N GLU A 42 11.18 -14.11 -0.50
CA GLU A 42 11.69 -14.52 0.81
C GLU A 42 12.59 -13.43 1.39
N VAL A 43 12.69 -13.35 2.72
CA VAL A 43 13.49 -12.34 3.41
C VAL A 43 14.98 -12.50 3.08
N LEU A 44 15.56 -11.49 2.44
CA LEU A 44 16.98 -11.48 2.07
C LEU A 44 17.85 -10.84 3.17
N LEU A 45 17.37 -9.74 3.76
CA LEU A 45 18.01 -9.09 4.89
C LEU A 45 16.99 -8.96 6.02
N ASP A 46 17.25 -9.65 7.13
CA ASP A 46 16.38 -9.64 8.30
C ASP A 46 16.61 -8.38 9.16
N LEU A 47 16.17 -7.24 8.63
CA LEU A 47 16.24 -5.94 9.29
C LEU A 47 15.02 -5.07 8.98
N LYS A 48 14.63 -4.25 9.95
CA LYS A 48 13.52 -3.27 9.84
C LYS A 48 14.00 -1.86 9.56
N GLY A 49 15.30 -1.60 9.70
CA GLY A 49 15.91 -0.31 9.45
C GLY A 49 17.42 -0.44 9.26
N GLY A 50 18.00 0.53 8.58
CA GLY A 50 19.43 0.57 8.31
C GLY A 50 19.81 1.87 7.61
N LYS A 51 20.97 1.89 6.95
CA LYS A 51 21.46 3.09 6.24
C LYS A 51 20.46 3.65 5.22
N TRP A 52 19.64 2.79 4.62
CA TRP A 52 18.75 3.14 3.52
C TRP A 52 17.26 2.81 3.77
N LYS A 53 16.91 2.20 4.91
CA LYS A 53 15.52 2.01 5.34
C LYS A 53 15.31 2.74 6.67
N GLY A 54 14.41 3.71 6.65
CA GLY A 54 13.99 4.46 7.83
C GLY A 54 12.49 4.80 7.77
N CYS A 55 12.06 5.65 8.70
CA CYS A 55 10.67 6.09 8.85
C CYS A 55 10.28 7.12 7.75
N PHE A 56 10.15 6.65 6.51
CA PHE A 56 9.78 7.50 5.38
C PHE A 56 8.84 6.79 4.42
N HIS A 57 9.32 5.79 3.68
CA HIS A 57 8.54 5.17 2.61
C HIS A 57 7.28 4.44 3.11
N VAL A 58 7.41 3.60 4.15
CA VAL A 58 6.28 2.84 4.72
C VAL A 58 5.19 3.79 5.29
N PRO A 59 5.49 4.67 6.27
CA PRO A 59 4.46 5.52 6.86
C PRO A 59 3.84 6.48 5.85
N ARG A 60 4.64 7.06 4.95
CA ARG A 60 4.11 7.95 3.91
C ARG A 60 3.22 7.21 2.91
N GLY A 61 3.62 6.01 2.48
CA GLY A 61 2.84 5.19 1.54
C GLY A 61 1.48 4.80 2.11
N LEU A 62 1.46 4.30 3.36
CA LEU A 62 0.22 3.94 4.05
C LEU A 62 -0.69 5.16 4.28
N TYR A 63 -0.12 6.30 4.71
CA TYR A 63 -0.87 7.54 4.87
C TYR A 63 -1.49 8.01 3.56
N GLN A 64 -0.75 8.01 2.45
CA GLN A 64 -1.27 8.39 1.14
C GLN A 64 -2.38 7.45 0.67
N CYS A 65 -2.21 6.13 0.83
CA CYS A 65 -3.26 5.18 0.48
C CYS A 65 -4.54 5.44 1.27
N TRP A 66 -4.42 5.68 2.58
CA TRP A 66 -5.57 6.03 3.41
C TRP A 66 -6.27 7.29 2.91
N LYS A 67 -5.54 8.38 2.69
CA LYS A 67 -6.12 9.65 2.20
C LYS A 67 -6.84 9.48 0.85
N ILE A 68 -6.25 8.74 -0.08
CA ILE A 68 -6.86 8.48 -1.39
C ILE A 68 -8.14 7.65 -1.25
N LEU A 69 -8.10 6.57 -0.46
CA LEU A 69 -9.27 5.71 -0.23
C LEU A 69 -10.40 6.48 0.47
N GLU A 70 -10.05 7.32 1.43
CA GLU A 70 -10.98 8.21 2.12
C GLU A 70 -11.65 9.18 1.14
N GLU A 71 -10.89 9.85 0.28
CA GLU A 71 -11.41 10.76 -0.75
C GLU A 71 -12.34 10.06 -1.75
N ILE A 72 -12.00 8.83 -2.17
CA ILE A 72 -12.85 8.01 -3.03
C ILE A 72 -14.18 7.69 -2.33
N ASN A 73 -14.13 7.30 -1.05
CA ASN A 73 -15.34 6.95 -0.30
C ASN A 73 -16.26 8.17 -0.13
N TYR A 74 -15.71 9.32 0.26
CA TYR A 74 -16.49 10.56 0.38
C TYR A 74 -17.14 10.97 -0.94
N SER A 75 -16.39 10.87 -2.05
CA SER A 75 -16.92 11.20 -3.38
C SER A 75 -18.08 10.29 -3.76
N LYS A 76 -18.00 9.00 -3.41
CA LYS A 76 -19.06 8.02 -3.66
C LYS A 76 -20.32 8.29 -2.84
N GLU A 77 -20.17 8.58 -1.54
CA GLU A 77 -21.29 8.92 -0.65
C GLU A 77 -22.02 10.17 -1.11
N LYS A 78 -21.28 11.21 -1.52
CA LYS A 78 -21.86 12.44 -2.07
C LYS A 78 -22.72 12.16 -3.31
N ASN A 79 -22.20 11.40 -4.27
CA ASN A 79 -22.93 11.04 -5.49
C ASN A 79 -24.20 10.20 -5.22
N LEU A 80 -24.22 9.40 -4.14
CA LEU A 80 -25.39 8.65 -3.72
C LEU A 80 -26.44 9.53 -3.04
N SER A 81 -26.03 10.58 -2.32
CA SER A 81 -26.95 11.52 -1.65
C SER A 81 -27.59 12.55 -2.59
N GLU A 82 -26.99 12.77 -3.77
CA GLU A 82 -27.47 13.73 -4.77
C GLU A 82 -28.37 13.07 -5.86
N ASN A 83 -28.57 11.75 -5.81
CA ASN A 83 -29.50 10.99 -6.67
C ASN A 83 -30.71 10.48 -5.87
#